data_AF-A0A9N8H2K1-F1
#
_entry.id   AF-A0A9N8H2K1-F1
#
_cell.length_a   1.000
_cell.length_b   1.000
_cell.length_c   1.000
_cell.angle_alpha   90.00
_cell.angle_beta   90.00
_cell.angle_gamma   90.00
#
_symmetry.space_group_name_H-M   'P 1'
#
loop_
_entity.id
_entity.type
_entity.pdbx_description
1 polymer ?
#
loop_
_entity_poly.entity_id
_entity_poly.type
_entity_poly.pdbx_seq_one_letter_code
_entity_poly.pdbx_strand_id
1 'polypeptide(L)'
;MTRKPGHNKINAGIDVAAVLSGVFYGTSMFAVGFPMGAIRTLAIEPLLGDELEAVLLEIPIMLLFCWQLSKQALMIWHILNACAGLFWDSYHTHTTTIFTISFGTLLLWEMVLSVVIFHKSLDETRHDLGTAKGAFGLAAQLLACSFPMIQEVALERHMLKDT
;
A
#
# COMPACT_ATOMS: atom_id res chain seq x y z
N MET A 1 -34.32 -15.76 -24.41
CA MET A 1 -34.83 -14.50 -23.81
C MET A 1 -33.73 -13.90 -22.96
N THR A 2 -33.15 -12.81 -23.46
CA THR A 2 -31.99 -12.09 -22.94
C THR A 2 -32.36 -11.24 -21.73
N ARG A 3 -31.86 -11.60 -20.53
CA ARG A 3 -31.85 -10.68 -19.39
C ARG A 3 -30.55 -9.89 -19.46
N LYS A 4 -30.57 -8.70 -20.07
CA LYS A 4 -29.50 -7.72 -19.92
C LYS A 4 -29.34 -7.44 -18.42
N PRO A 5 -28.14 -7.59 -17.82
CA PRO A 5 -27.94 -7.07 -16.48
C PRO A 5 -28.10 -5.55 -16.58
N GLY A 6 -29.18 -5.06 -15.98
CA GLY A 6 -29.40 -3.64 -15.83
C GLY A 6 -28.21 -3.07 -15.07
N HIS A 7 -27.44 -2.23 -15.76
CA HIS A 7 -26.52 -1.28 -15.14
C HIS A 7 -27.35 -0.36 -14.26
N ASN A 8 -27.64 -0.81 -13.03
CA ASN A 8 -28.35 0.01 -12.07
C ASN A 8 -27.31 0.85 -11.34
N LYS A 9 -27.14 2.06 -11.88
CA LYS A 9 -26.76 3.31 -11.24
C LYS A 9 -25.82 3.19 -10.03
N ILE A 10 -24.56 3.55 -10.28
CA ILE A 10 -23.71 4.46 -9.50
C ILE A 10 -24.40 5.00 -8.23
N ASN A 11 -24.51 4.17 -7.21
CA ASN A 11 -24.36 4.66 -5.86
C ASN A 11 -22.86 4.61 -5.67
N ALA A 12 -22.14 5.69 -5.92
CA ALA A 12 -20.72 5.79 -5.57
C ALA A 12 -20.62 5.94 -4.04
N GLY A 13 -21.15 4.96 -3.30
CA GLY A 13 -20.93 4.85 -1.87
C GLY A 13 -19.45 4.55 -1.67
N ILE A 14 -18.81 5.31 -0.80
CA ILE A 14 -17.45 5.02 -0.37
C ILE A 14 -17.48 3.63 0.26
N ASP A 15 -16.69 2.69 -0.26
CA ASP A 15 -16.47 1.40 0.38
C ASP A 15 -15.67 1.63 1.67
N VAL A 16 -16.41 1.81 2.77
CA VAL A 16 -15.85 2.09 4.09
C VAL A 16 -14.91 0.97 4.54
N ALA A 17 -15.23 -0.29 4.21
CA ALA A 17 -14.38 -1.42 4.54
C ALA A 17 -13.05 -1.32 3.78
N ALA A 18 -13.07 -0.94 2.50
CA ALA A 18 -11.87 -0.76 1.69
C ALA A 18 -11.03 0.43 2.17
N VAL A 19 -11.67 1.53 2.59
CA VAL A 19 -10.97 2.68 3.18
C VAL A 19 -10.27 2.27 4.47
N LEU A 20 -10.97 1.62 5.41
CA LEU A 20 -10.37 1.18 6.68
C LEU A 20 -9.23 0.19 6.46
N SER A 21 -9.42 -0.74 5.51
CA SER A 21 -8.38 -1.72 5.15
C SER A 21 -7.17 -1.04 4.51
N GLY A 22 -7.39 -0.02 3.66
CA GLY A 22 -6.33 0.79 3.07
C GLY A 22 -5.54 1.59 4.11
N VAL A 23 -6.22 2.21 5.09
CA VAL A 23 -5.57 2.94 6.19
C VAL A 23 -4.75 1.99 7.05
N PHE A 24 -5.31 0.84 7.40
CA PHE A 24 -4.61 -0.21 8.15
C PHE A 24 -3.35 -0.67 7.39
N TYR A 25 -3.49 -0.95 6.09
CA TYR A 25 -2.39 -1.43 5.26
C TYR A 25 -1.27 -0.37 5.15
N GLY A 26 -1.62 0.87 4.81
CA GLY A 26 -0.67 1.98 4.72
C GLY A 26 0.07 2.24 6.02
N THR A 27 -0.67 2.25 7.14
CA THR A 27 -0.07 2.45 8.47
C THR A 27 0.84 1.29 8.87
N SER A 28 0.48 0.06 8.54
CA SER A 28 1.31 -1.12 8.82
C SER A 28 2.59 -1.13 7.99
N MET A 29 2.50 -0.77 6.71
CA MET A 29 3.67 -0.61 5.84
C MET A 29 4.62 0.46 6.41
N PHE A 30 4.08 1.60 6.84
CA PHE A 30 4.88 2.64 7.49
C PHE A 30 5.52 2.15 8.79
N ALA A 31 4.77 1.46 9.65
CA ALA A 31 5.26 0.96 10.93
C ALA A 31 6.41 -0.05 10.79
N VAL A 32 6.46 -0.80 9.69
CA VAL A 32 7.58 -1.71 9.36
C VAL A 32 8.71 -0.95 8.65
N GLY A 33 8.36 -0.09 7.70
CA GLY A 33 9.32 0.64 6.87
C GLY A 33 10.11 1.70 7.63
N PHE A 34 9.51 2.38 8.61
CA PHE A 34 10.20 3.40 9.39
C PHE A 34 11.37 2.82 10.21
N PRO A 35 11.20 1.75 11.02
CA PRO A 35 12.32 1.12 11.72
C PRO A 35 13.36 0.55 10.77
N MET A 36 12.95 -0.09 9.66
CA MET A 36 13.90 -0.61 8.67
C MET A 36 14.71 0.52 8.03
N GLY A 37 14.08 1.63 7.67
CA GLY A 37 14.73 2.81 7.12
C GLY A 37 15.70 3.43 8.11
N ALA A 38 15.35 3.46 9.40
CA ALA A 38 16.23 3.92 10.47
C ALA A 38 17.44 2.98 10.68
N ILE A 39 17.24 1.66 10.63
CA ILE A 39 18.34 0.68 10.67
C ILE A 39 19.26 0.88 9.46
N ARG A 40 18.67 1.11 8.27
CA ARG A 40 19.44 1.35 7.06
C ARG A 40 20.35 2.58 7.21
N THR A 41 19.81 3.71 7.66
CA THR A 41 20.59 4.95 7.80
C THR A 41 21.60 4.91 8.94
N LEU A 42 21.24 4.30 10.08
CA LEU A 42 22.09 4.33 11.27
C LEU A 42 23.13 3.20 11.32
N ALA A 43 22.86 2.06 10.69
CA ALA A 43 23.74 0.88 10.76
C ALA A 43 24.26 0.45 9.39
N ILE A 44 23.42 0.36 8.37
CA ILE A 44 23.81 -0.25 7.08
C ILE A 44 24.62 0.73 6.22
N GLU A 45 24.17 1.98 6.08
CA GLU A 45 24.88 3.03 5.32
C GLU A 45 26.32 3.24 5.82
N PRO A 46 26.61 3.34 7.14
CA PRO A 46 27.99 3.43 7.64
C PRO A 46 28.85 2.19 7.38
N LEU A 47 28.25 1.02 7.22
CA LEU A 47 28.96 -0.25 7.02
C LEU A 47 29.29 -0.51 5.54
N LEU A 48 28.39 -0.16 4.63
CA LEU A 48 28.55 -0.40 3.19
C LEU A 48 29.26 0.74 2.47
N GLY A 49 29.22 1.96 3.01
CA GLY A 49 29.87 3.13 2.42
C GLY A 49 29.18 3.70 1.16
N ASP A 50 28.19 2.99 0.60
CA ASP A 50 27.34 3.44 -0.50
C ASP A 50 25.86 3.41 -0.09
N GLU A 51 25.19 4.54 -0.26
CA GLU A 51 23.78 4.76 0.10
C GLU A 51 22.82 3.97 -0.82
N LEU A 52 23.17 3.76 -2.09
CA LEU A 52 22.31 3.07 -3.06
C LEU A 52 22.23 1.57 -2.80
N GLU A 53 23.36 0.93 -2.49
CA GLU A 53 23.40 -0.51 -2.21
C GLU A 53 22.57 -0.86 -0.97
N ALA A 54 22.64 -0.01 0.07
CA ALA A 54 21.85 -0.15 1.28
C ALA A 54 20.34 -0.10 0.98
N VAL A 55 19.90 0.78 0.08
CA VAL A 55 18.49 0.89 -0.35
C VAL A 55 18.07 -0.34 -1.16
N LEU A 56 18.91 -0.81 -2.09
CA LEU A 56 18.61 -1.99 -2.90
C LEU A 56 18.51 -3.27 -2.08
N LEU A 57 19.22 -3.37 -0.95
CA LEU A 57 19.10 -4.50 -0.03
C LEU A 57 17.80 -4.43 0.80
N GLU A 58 17.36 -3.23 1.18
CA GLU A 58 16.15 -3.02 1.97
C GLU A 58 14.88 -3.31 1.18
N ILE A 59 14.80 -2.84 -0.07
CA ILE A 59 13.58 -2.90 -0.89
C ILE A 59 12.99 -4.32 -0.98
N PRO A 60 13.75 -5.38 -1.33
CA PRO A 60 13.21 -6.73 -1.42
C PRO A 60 12.62 -7.23 -0.09
N ILE A 61 13.28 -6.92 1.04
CA ILE A 61 12.83 -7.32 2.37
C ILE A 61 11.51 -6.61 2.70
N MET A 62 11.44 -5.30 2.43
CA MET A 62 10.21 -4.52 2.60
C MET A 62 9.07 -5.05 1.74
N LEU A 63 9.32 -5.38 0.47
CA LEU A 63 8.30 -5.94 -0.42
C LEU A 63 7.78 -7.30 0.08
N LEU A 64 8.63 -8.14 0.68
CA LEU A 64 8.18 -9.40 1.28
C LEU A 64 7.21 -9.17 2.46
N PHE A 65 7.51 -8.19 3.32
CA PHE A 65 6.59 -7.81 4.40
C PHE A 65 5.28 -7.24 3.86
N CYS A 66 5.36 -6.31 2.90
CA CYS A 66 4.18 -5.72 2.26
C CYS A 66 3.31 -6.78 1.57
N TRP A 67 3.91 -7.80 0.96
CA TRP A 67 3.17 -8.91 0.36
C TRP A 67 2.32 -9.65 1.40
N GLN A 68 2.85 -9.91 2.60
CA GLN A 68 2.09 -10.57 3.65
C GLN A 68 1.04 -9.65 4.28
N LEU A 69 1.37 -8.37 4.48
CA LEU A 69 0.44 -7.35 4.96
C LEU A 69 -0.73 -7.12 3.99
N SER A 70 -0.49 -7.21 2.68
CA SER A 70 -1.53 -7.13 1.65
C SER A 70 -2.60 -8.21 1.82
N LYS A 71 -2.19 -9.46 2.14
CA LYS A 71 -3.15 -10.54 2.41
C LYS A 71 -4.00 -10.24 3.64
N GLN A 72 -3.39 -9.67 4.68
CA GLN A 72 -4.11 -9.27 5.89
C GLN A 72 -5.08 -8.13 5.60
N ALA A 73 -4.70 -7.15 4.78
CA ALA A 73 -5.57 -6.06 4.38
C ALA A 73 -6.81 -6.58 3.62
N LEU A 74 -6.62 -7.50 2.68
CA LEU A 74 -7.73 -8.16 1.98
C LEU A 74 -8.61 -8.98 2.95
N MET A 75 -8.01 -9.68 3.90
CA MET A 75 -8.76 -10.44 4.92
C MET A 75 -9.60 -9.52 5.80
N ILE A 76 -9.03 -8.40 6.27
CA ILE A 76 -9.75 -7.40 7.06
C ILE A 76 -10.91 -6.81 6.26
N TRP A 77 -10.69 -6.52 4.98
CA TRP A 77 -11.78 -6.08 4.10
C TRP A 77 -12.92 -7.11 4.05
N HIS A 78 -12.62 -8.39 3.81
CA HIS A 78 -13.63 -9.45 3.77
C HIS A 78 -14.42 -9.54 5.10
N ILE A 79 -13.73 -9.47 6.24
CA ILE A 79 -14.35 -9.51 7.58
C ILE A 79 -15.26 -8.30 7.79
N LEU A 80 -14.76 -7.09 7.51
CA LEU A 80 -15.52 -5.86 7.68
C LEU A 80 -16.75 -5.82 6.77
N ASN A 81 -16.61 -6.26 5.52
CA ASN A 81 -17.69 -6.32 4.55
C ASN A 81 -18.79 -7.30 4.99
N ALA A 82 -18.40 -8.49 5.48
CA ALA A 82 -19.33 -9.48 6.02
C ALA A 82 -20.06 -8.99 7.28
N CYS A 83 -19.33 -8.36 8.22
CA CYS A 83 -19.90 -7.86 9.48
C CYS A 83 -20.84 -6.66 9.27
N ALA A 84 -20.52 -5.77 8.32
CA ALA A 84 -21.34 -4.59 8.06
C ALA A 84 -22.65 -4.90 7.33
N GLY A 85 -22.86 -6.15 6.88
CA GLY A 85 -24.00 -6.51 6.02
C GLY A 85 -24.00 -5.76 4.68
N LEU A 86 -22.90 -5.08 4.36
CA LEU A 86 -22.68 -4.34 3.13
C LEU A 86 -22.25 -5.38 2.09
N PHE A 87 -23.18 -6.12 1.51
CA PHE A 87 -22.90 -6.92 0.31
C PHE A 87 -22.71 -5.96 -0.88
N TRP A 88 -21.63 -5.19 -0.86
CA TRP A 88 -21.26 -4.30 -1.96
C TRP A 88 -20.53 -5.12 -3.02
N ASP A 89 -21.31 -5.62 -3.98
CA ASP A 89 -20.84 -6.51 -5.04
C ASP A 89 -20.17 -5.70 -6.18
N SER A 90 -19.16 -4.88 -5.84
CA SER A 90 -18.27 -4.26 -6.82
C SER A 90 -16.94 -4.99 -6.84
N TYR A 91 -16.92 -6.01 -7.69
CA TYR A 91 -15.86 -7.00 -7.89
C TYR A 91 -14.45 -6.42 -8.17
N HIS A 92 -14.29 -5.12 -8.49
CA HIS A 92 -12.97 -4.49 -8.74
C HIS A 92 -12.72 -3.13 -8.07
N THR A 93 -13.72 -2.53 -7.42
CA THR A 93 -13.56 -1.17 -6.89
C THR A 93 -12.74 -1.13 -5.60
N HIS A 94 -12.79 -2.21 -4.82
CA HIS A 94 -12.24 -2.25 -3.47
C HIS A 94 -10.71 -2.28 -3.45
N THR A 95 -10.05 -3.05 -4.32
CA THR A 95 -8.57 -3.08 -4.38
C THR A 95 -7.97 -1.77 -4.88
N THR A 96 -8.66 -1.08 -5.80
CA THR A 96 -8.27 0.28 -6.23
C THR A 96 -8.39 1.30 -5.09
N THR A 97 -9.43 1.19 -4.25
CA THR A 97 -9.58 2.02 -3.05
C THR A 97 -8.49 1.71 -2.02
N ILE A 98 -8.21 0.43 -1.74
CA ILE A 98 -7.14 0.03 -0.82
C ILE A 98 -5.78 0.55 -1.32
N PHE A 99 -5.48 0.44 -2.62
CA PHE A 99 -4.28 1.02 -3.24
C PHE A 99 -4.19 2.52 -2.96
N THR A 100 -5.24 3.27 -3.32
CA THR A 100 -5.23 4.73 -3.26
C THR A 100 -5.10 5.23 -1.82
N ILE A 101 -5.86 4.63 -0.91
CA ILE A 101 -5.88 5.02 0.50
C ILE A 101 -4.59 4.62 1.19
N SER A 102 -4.04 3.43 0.93
CA SER A 102 -2.76 3.02 1.53
C SER A 102 -1.60 3.90 1.05
N PHE A 103 -1.56 4.23 -0.24
CA PHE A 103 -0.55 5.14 -0.80
C PHE A 103 -0.66 6.55 -0.20
N GLY A 104 -1.88 7.11 -0.14
CA GLY A 104 -2.11 8.40 0.50
C GLY A 104 -1.75 8.41 1.99
N THR A 105 -2.02 7.30 2.70
CA THR A 105 -1.65 7.13 4.11
C THR A 105 -0.14 7.10 4.29
N LEU A 106 0.59 6.41 3.41
CA LEU A 106 2.06 6.40 3.43
C LEU A 106 2.64 7.79 3.24
N LEU A 107 2.19 8.52 2.20
CA LEU A 107 2.64 9.89 1.95
C LEU A 107 2.33 10.83 3.12
N LEU A 108 1.16 10.68 3.74
CA LEU A 108 0.79 11.46 4.91
C LEU A 108 1.74 11.18 6.08
N TRP A 109 2.06 9.91 6.34
CA TRP A 109 3.00 9.54 7.39
C TRP A 109 4.41 10.06 7.12
N GLU A 110 4.89 9.99 5.88
CA GLU A 110 6.20 10.54 5.51
C GLU A 110 6.26 12.05 5.69
N MET A 111 5.19 12.76 5.31
CA MET A 111 5.10 14.20 5.52
C MET A 111 5.08 14.56 7.01
N VAL A 112 4.28 13.85 7.81
CA VAL A 112 4.23 14.03 9.27
C VAL A 112 5.60 13.78 9.88
N LEU A 113 6.29 12.70 9.50
CA LEU A 113 7.61 12.37 9.99
C LEU A 113 8.64 13.47 9.62
N SER A 114 8.61 13.94 8.37
CA SER A 114 9.55 14.93 7.86
C SER A 114 9.40 16.29 8.54
N VAL A 115 8.17 16.74 8.75
CA VAL A 115 7.87 18.04 9.37
C VAL A 115 7.99 17.98 10.89
N VAL A 116 7.42 16.96 11.53
CA VAL A 116 7.30 16.90 13.00
C VAL A 116 8.57 16.37 13.65
N ILE A 117 9.18 15.32 13.09
CA ILE A 117 10.35 14.67 13.71
C ILE A 117 11.64 15.29 13.18
N PHE A 118 11.78 15.40 11.86
CA PHE A 118 13.01 15.91 11.25
C PHE A 118 13.04 17.43 11.09
N HIS A 119 11.96 18.14 11.44
CA HIS A 119 11.86 19.60 11.36
C HIS A 119 12.19 20.16 9.96
N LYS A 120 11.99 19.35 8.91
CA LYS A 120 12.24 19.75 7.52
C LYS A 120 11.13 20.64 6.99
N SER A 121 11.49 21.59 6.13
CA SER A 121 10.53 22.37 5.37
C SER A 121 9.88 21.53 4.25
N LEU A 122 8.72 21.98 3.75
CA LEU A 122 8.03 21.30 2.64
C LEU A 122 8.86 21.33 1.34
N ASP A 123 9.64 22.38 1.12
CA ASP A 123 10.50 22.52 -0.05
C ASP A 123 11.69 21.55 -0.02
N GLU A 124 12.30 21.35 1.15
CA GLU A 124 13.35 20.35 1.34
C GLU A 124 12.82 18.92 1.16
N THR A 125 11.62 18.64 1.68
CA THR A 125 10.96 17.34 1.50
C THR A 125 10.70 17.05 0.02
N ARG A 126 10.27 18.06 -0.74
CA ARG A 126 10.07 17.95 -2.19
C ARG A 126 11.39 17.72 -2.94
N HIS A 127 12.46 18.38 -2.51
CA HIS A 127 13.77 18.21 -3.12
C HIS A 127 14.33 16.80 -2.88
N ASP A 128 14.12 16.25 -1.68
CA ASP A 128 14.53 14.88 -1.32
C ASP A 128 13.79 13.82 -2.15
N LEU A 129 12.50 14.02 -2.43
CA LEU A 129 11.75 13.15 -3.34
C LEU A 129 12.30 13.14 -4.77
N GLY A 130 12.99 14.21 -5.18
CA GLY A 130 13.66 14.33 -6.47
C GLY A 130 15.02 13.63 -6.54
N THR A 131 15.53 13.10 -5.42
CA THR A 131 16.80 12.35 -5.39
C THR A 131 16.60 10.91 -5.87
N ALA A 132 17.69 10.23 -6.26
CA ALA A 132 17.64 8.82 -6.65
C ALA A 132 17.04 7.94 -5.53
N LYS A 133 17.41 8.21 -4.27
CA LYS A 133 16.87 7.53 -3.08
C LYS A 133 15.36 7.75 -2.92
N GLY A 134 14.91 9.01 -3.04
CA GLY A 134 13.49 9.35 -3.01
C GLY A 134 12.69 8.66 -4.11
N ALA A 135 13.24 8.61 -5.33
CA ALA A 135 12.60 7.96 -6.47
C ALA A 135 12.47 6.43 -6.26
N PHE A 136 13.51 5.76 -5.76
CA PHE A 136 13.44 4.32 -5.44
C PHE A 136 12.45 4.03 -4.31
N GLY A 137 12.41 4.89 -3.28
CA GLY A 137 11.42 4.79 -2.20
C GLY A 137 9.99 4.89 -2.71
N LEU A 138 9.69 5.90 -3.53
CA LEU A 138 8.39 6.10 -4.17
C LEU A 138 8.00 4.92 -5.08
N ALA A 139 8.95 4.42 -5.89
CA ALA A 139 8.71 3.28 -6.75
C ALA A 139 8.38 2.02 -5.95
N ALA A 140 9.08 1.78 -4.83
CA ALA A 140 8.81 0.67 -3.94
C ALA A 140 7.44 0.80 -3.26
N GLN A 141 7.05 1.99 -2.83
CA GLN A 141 5.71 2.25 -2.27
C GLN A 141 4.60 1.98 -3.28
N LEU A 142 4.73 2.51 -4.51
CA LEU A 142 3.75 2.28 -5.58
C LEU A 142 3.60 0.78 -5.86
N LEU A 143 4.73 0.07 -5.94
CA LEU A 143 4.74 -1.38 -6.13
C LEU A 143 4.05 -2.09 -4.95
N ALA A 144 4.41 -1.76 -3.71
CA ALA A 144 3.82 -2.36 -2.52
C ALA A 144 2.30 -2.10 -2.40
N CYS A 145 1.85 -0.88 -2.70
CA CYS A 145 0.44 -0.52 -2.72
C CYS A 145 -0.35 -1.30 -3.77
N SER A 146 0.30 -1.75 -4.85
CA SER A 146 -0.35 -2.54 -5.92
C SER A 146 -0.55 -4.02 -5.57
N PHE A 147 0.06 -4.53 -4.50
CA PHE A 147 -0.02 -5.94 -4.12
C PHE A 147 -1.42 -6.49 -3.89
N PRO A 148 -2.38 -5.76 -3.29
CA PRO A 148 -3.76 -6.24 -3.16
C PRO A 148 -4.38 -6.59 -4.51
N MET A 149 -4.15 -5.76 -5.54
CA MET A 149 -4.65 -5.99 -6.90
C MET A 149 -4.00 -7.22 -7.53
N ILE A 150 -2.69 -7.39 -7.34
CA ILE A 150 -1.94 -8.54 -7.88
C ILE A 150 -2.41 -9.84 -7.23
N GLN A 151 -2.63 -9.82 -5.91
CA GLN A 151 -3.07 -10.99 -5.15
C GLN A 151 -4.49 -11.41 -5.50
N GLU A 152 -5.40 -10.44 -5.67
CA GLU A 152 -6.77 -10.68 -6.13
C GLU A 152 -6.78 -11.40 -7.50
N VAL A 153 -6.08 -10.84 -8.49
CA VAL A 153 -5.98 -11.44 -9.84
C VAL A 153 -5.34 -12.83 -9.80
N ALA A 154 -4.35 -13.04 -8.93
CA ALA A 154 -3.71 -14.35 -8.78
C ALA A 154 -4.69 -15.41 -8.23
N LEU A 155 -5.53 -15.04 -7.26
CA LEU A 155 -6.54 -15.92 -6.68
C LEU A 155 -7.62 -16.31 -7.71
N GLU A 156 -8.12 -15.35 -8.47
CA GLU A 156 -9.11 -15.60 -9.54
C GLU A 156 -8.60 -16.62 -10.57
N ARG A 157 -7.35 -16.46 -11.01
CA ARG A 157 -6.73 -17.35 -12.00
C ARG A 157 -6.56 -18.78 -11.48
N HIS A 158 -6.40 -18.96 -10.17
CA HIS A 158 -6.36 -20.29 -9.58
C HIS A 158 -7.76 -20.93 -9.57
N MET A 159 -8.79 -20.19 -9.15
CA MET A 159 -10.17 -20.70 -9.11
C MET A 159 -10.71 -21.09 -10.49
N LEU A 160 -10.36 -20.34 -11.54
CA LEU A 160 -10.79 -20.63 -12.92
C LEU A 160 -10.13 -21.86 -13.53
N LYS A 161 -9.00 -22.34 -12.99
CA LYS A 161 -8.32 -23.56 -13.47
C LYS A 161 -8.91 -24.84 -12.86
N ASP A 162 -9.64 -24.72 -11.76
CA ASP A 162 -10.19 -25.84 -11.01
C ASP A 162 -11.68 -26.14 -11.35
N THR A 163 -12.28 -25.35 -12.26
CA THR A 163 -13.61 -25.54 -12.87
C THR A 163 -13.53 -26.04 -14.30
#